data_AF-A0A3V0NQL5-F1
#
_entry.id   AF-A0A3V0NQL5-F1
#
_cell.length_a   1.000
_cell.length_b   1.000
_cell.length_c   1.000
_cell.angle_alpha   90.00
_cell.angle_beta   90.00
_cell.angle_gamma   90.00
#
_symmetry.space_group_name_H-M   'P 1'
#
loop_
_entity.id
_entity.type
_entity.pdbx_description
1 polymer ?
#
loop_
_entity_poly.entity_id
_entity_poly.type
_entity_poly.pdbx_seq_one_letter_code
_entity_poly.pdbx_strand_id
1 'polypeptide(L)'
;MEQNIATAQFSVARPNWDKSRLVSRIVHLGCGAFHRAHQALFTHHLLEKSDSDWGICEVNLMPGNDARLIANLKAQNLLYTVAERGAESTELKIIGSMKEALHPEFDGHAGILAAMARPETAIVSLTVTEKGYCTDPASGELDVNNPLIQNDLAHPQQPKSAIGYIVEALNMRREQGLKAFTVLSCDNVRENGHVAKAAVLGLAKARDAALAAWIADNVTFPCTMVDRIVPAATEETLQLVADQLGVYDPCAIACEPFRQWVIEDNFVNGRPDWDTVGAQFVADVVPFEMMKLRMLNGSHSFLAYLGYLGGYDTIADTMTNPAYRRAALALMLDEQAPTLSMPEGTDLEGYANLLIARFTNPSLKHRTWQIAMDGSQKLPQRLLDPVRLHLQQGDDYRRLTLGVAGWMRYVGGVDEQGKTIDVVDPLLAQYQAIHQQYQTPEERVRGLLAIESIFGNDLPKNHEFVQAVTDAYQQLLQNGAKATVEALAK
;
A
#
# COMPACT_ATOMS: atom_id res chain seq x y z
N MET A 1 7.98 35.08 16.21
CA MET A 1 7.87 33.67 15.80
C MET A 1 6.83 33.62 14.72
N GLU A 2 7.11 32.98 13.59
CA GLU A 2 6.06 32.64 12.62
C GLU A 2 5.01 31.77 13.32
N GLN A 3 3.74 32.07 13.11
CA GLN A 3 2.65 31.23 13.62
C GLN A 3 2.68 29.90 12.88
N ASN A 4 2.64 28.81 13.63
CA ASN A 4 2.51 27.46 13.09
C ASN A 4 1.36 26.73 13.78
N ILE A 5 1.07 25.50 13.37
CA ILE A 5 -0.05 24.76 13.96
C ILE A 5 0.12 24.50 15.46
N ALA A 6 1.28 24.68 16.09
CA ALA A 6 1.42 24.53 17.54
C ALA A 6 1.01 25.79 18.32
N THR A 7 1.06 26.97 17.69
CA THR A 7 0.89 28.28 18.34
C THR A 7 -0.29 29.08 17.79
N ALA A 8 -0.75 28.79 16.58
CA ALA A 8 -1.88 29.47 15.94
C ALA A 8 -3.23 29.14 16.59
N GLN A 9 -4.19 30.06 16.46
CA GLN A 9 -5.58 29.87 16.86
C GLN A 9 -6.43 29.56 15.63
N PHE A 10 -7.15 28.44 15.65
CA PHE A 10 -8.06 27.99 14.60
C PHE A 10 -9.18 27.14 15.22
N SER A 11 -10.25 26.87 14.46
CA SER A 11 -11.46 26.19 14.96
C SER A 11 -11.32 24.66 15.07
N VAL A 12 -10.39 24.07 14.32
CA VAL A 12 -10.15 22.61 14.35
C VAL A 12 -9.65 22.20 15.74
N ALA A 13 -10.27 21.17 16.31
CA ALA A 13 -9.91 20.68 17.63
C ALA A 13 -8.47 20.15 17.67
N ARG A 14 -7.79 20.44 18.76
CA ARG A 14 -6.47 19.91 19.08
C ARG A 14 -6.60 18.64 19.93
N PRO A 15 -5.57 17.77 19.96
CA PRO A 15 -5.47 16.73 20.97
C PRO A 15 -5.72 17.30 22.37
N ASN A 16 -6.64 16.70 23.12
CA ASN A 16 -7.06 17.17 24.44
C ASN A 16 -6.39 16.41 25.61
N TRP A 17 -5.49 15.48 25.32
CA TRP A 17 -4.70 14.76 26.33
C TRP A 17 -3.39 15.48 26.65
N ASP A 18 -2.87 15.23 27.86
CA ASP A 18 -1.54 15.65 28.23
C ASP A 18 -0.49 14.82 27.47
N LYS A 19 0.37 15.48 26.68
CA LYS A 19 1.49 14.84 25.97
C LYS A 19 2.47 14.16 26.91
N SER A 20 2.53 14.56 28.19
CA SER A 20 3.37 13.91 29.19
C SER A 20 2.94 12.47 29.48
N ARG A 21 1.66 12.13 29.24
CA ARG A 21 1.10 10.77 29.35
C ARG A 21 1.80 9.79 28.41
N LEU A 22 2.21 10.25 27.22
CA LEU A 22 2.74 9.36 26.19
C LEU A 22 4.17 8.90 26.51
N VAL A 23 4.37 7.59 26.38
CA VAL A 23 5.66 6.89 26.39
C VAL A 23 5.94 6.43 24.96
N SER A 24 7.17 6.63 24.48
CA SER A 24 7.60 6.16 23.15
C SER A 24 7.74 4.64 23.12
N ARG A 25 6.60 3.94 23.06
CA ARG A 25 6.50 2.48 23.03
C ARG A 25 6.60 1.92 21.61
N ILE A 26 6.38 2.76 20.61
CA ILE A 26 6.53 2.43 19.19
C ILE A 26 7.66 3.28 18.63
N VAL A 27 8.61 2.65 17.95
CA VAL A 27 9.51 3.36 17.04
C VAL A 27 9.02 3.07 15.61
N HIS A 28 8.78 4.09 14.81
CA HIS A 28 8.37 3.93 13.43
C HIS A 28 9.51 4.31 12.48
N LEU A 29 9.93 3.39 11.62
CA LEU A 29 10.94 3.62 10.59
C LEU A 29 10.25 3.96 9.26
N GLY A 30 10.50 5.17 8.75
CA GLY A 30 9.88 5.70 7.53
C GLY A 30 8.63 6.52 7.83
N CYS A 31 8.78 7.72 8.38
CA CYS A 31 7.70 8.68 8.64
C CYS A 31 7.16 9.31 7.34
N GLY A 32 6.60 8.48 6.46
CA GLY A 32 6.02 8.88 5.19
C GLY A 32 4.63 9.51 5.32
N ALA A 33 4.01 9.83 4.18
CA ALA A 33 2.62 10.29 4.15
C ALA A 33 1.65 9.17 4.59
N PHE A 34 1.89 7.93 4.15
CA PHE A 34 1.02 6.80 4.49
C PHE A 34 0.98 6.53 5.99
N HIS A 35 2.14 6.46 6.65
CA HIS A 35 2.22 6.27 8.10
C HIS A 35 1.41 7.31 8.88
N ARG A 36 1.65 8.59 8.55
CA ARG A 36 0.96 9.74 9.14
C ARG A 36 -0.55 9.69 8.91
N ALA A 37 -0.99 9.20 7.76
CA ALA A 37 -2.41 9.04 7.45
C ALA A 37 -3.02 7.75 8.03
N HIS A 38 -2.22 6.80 8.53
CA HIS A 38 -2.72 5.44 8.82
C HIS A 38 -2.37 5.00 10.23
N GLN A 39 -1.18 4.43 10.48
CA GLN A 39 -0.87 3.87 11.80
C GLN A 39 -0.83 4.95 12.89
N ALA A 40 -0.26 6.13 12.57
CA ALA A 40 -0.25 7.26 13.49
C ALA A 40 -1.67 7.78 13.77
N LEU A 41 -2.58 7.70 12.79
CA LEU A 41 -3.99 8.08 12.97
C LEU A 41 -4.78 7.05 13.78
N PHE A 42 -4.57 5.74 13.57
CA PHE A 42 -5.16 4.70 14.43
C PHE A 42 -4.73 4.91 15.88
N THR A 43 -3.44 5.17 16.10
CA THR A 43 -2.92 5.48 17.44
C THR A 43 -3.52 6.77 17.99
N HIS A 44 -3.67 7.81 17.17
CA HIS A 44 -4.31 9.06 17.57
C HIS A 44 -5.75 8.86 18.04
N HIS A 45 -6.56 8.11 17.28
CA HIS A 45 -7.94 7.83 17.68
C HIS A 45 -8.04 6.98 18.95
N LEU A 46 -7.09 6.06 19.17
CA LEU A 46 -7.01 5.33 20.43
C LEU A 46 -6.77 6.29 21.59
N LEU A 47 -5.85 7.25 21.43
CA LEU A 47 -5.54 8.25 22.45
C LEU A 47 -6.69 9.22 22.73
N GLU A 48 -7.52 9.52 21.73
CA GLU A 48 -8.76 10.30 21.90
C GLU A 48 -9.80 9.58 22.76
N LYS A 49 -9.87 8.26 22.69
CA LYS A 49 -10.93 7.45 23.30
C LYS A 49 -10.52 6.72 24.58
N SER A 50 -9.25 6.82 24.97
CA SER A 50 -8.71 6.04 26.09
C SER A 50 -7.59 6.79 26.84
N ASP A 51 -7.18 6.21 27.96
CA ASP A 51 -6.00 6.63 28.73
C ASP A 51 -4.72 5.92 28.31
N SER A 52 -4.69 5.35 27.09
CA SER A 52 -3.50 4.73 26.51
C SER A 52 -2.30 5.69 26.55
N ASP A 53 -1.13 5.14 26.87
CA ASP A 53 0.15 5.84 26.92
C ASP A 53 1.04 5.53 25.71
N TRP A 54 0.52 4.81 24.71
CA TRP A 54 1.27 4.44 23.51
C TRP A 54 1.53 5.65 22.61
N GLY A 55 2.72 6.23 22.72
CA GLY A 55 3.27 7.24 21.84
C GLY A 55 4.22 6.67 20.79
N ILE A 56 4.37 7.41 19.69
CA ILE A 56 5.26 7.04 18.57
C ILE A 56 6.52 7.91 18.58
N CYS A 57 7.68 7.26 18.46
CA CYS A 57 8.94 7.87 18.09
C CYS A 57 9.14 7.69 16.59
N GLU A 58 9.01 8.78 15.84
CA GLU A 58 9.19 8.79 14.39
C GLU A 58 10.66 8.77 14.02
N VAL A 59 11.04 7.99 13.02
CA VAL A 59 12.41 7.94 12.51
C VAL A 59 12.38 7.97 10.99
N ASN A 60 13.11 8.92 10.41
CA ASN A 60 13.51 8.85 9.01
C ASN A 60 15.01 8.64 8.92
N LEU A 61 15.45 7.87 7.90
CA LEU A 61 16.84 7.49 7.73
C LEU A 61 17.53 8.18 6.54
N MET A 62 16.75 8.69 5.59
CA MET A 62 17.27 9.29 4.36
C MET A 62 17.53 10.80 4.54
N PRO A 63 18.59 11.36 3.95
CA PRO A 63 18.83 12.80 4.01
C PRO A 63 17.79 13.59 3.18
N GLY A 64 17.84 14.93 3.28
CA GLY A 64 17.07 15.83 2.41
C GLY A 64 15.62 16.02 2.87
N ASN A 65 14.64 15.59 2.06
CA ASN A 65 13.22 15.82 2.35
C ASN A 65 12.78 15.19 3.67
N ASP A 66 13.32 14.01 3.96
CA ASP A 66 13.10 13.24 5.18
C ASP A 66 13.63 13.96 6.42
N ALA A 67 14.86 14.48 6.36
CA ALA A 67 15.45 15.32 7.41
C ALA A 67 14.62 16.59 7.65
N ARG A 68 14.21 17.26 6.57
CA ARG A 68 13.36 18.47 6.64
C ARG A 68 12.00 18.19 7.29
N LEU A 69 11.38 17.05 6.97
CA LEU A 69 10.12 16.65 7.60
C LEU A 69 10.27 16.48 9.12
N ILE A 70 11.32 15.79 9.57
CA ILE A 70 11.59 15.61 11.01
C ILE A 70 11.82 16.96 11.70
N ALA A 71 12.57 17.88 11.08
CA ALA A 71 12.78 19.23 11.61
C ALA A 71 11.45 20.02 11.72
N ASN A 72 10.59 19.95 10.70
CA ASN A 72 9.29 20.59 10.70
C ASN A 72 8.37 20.01 11.79
N LEU A 73 8.32 18.68 11.94
CA LEU A 73 7.56 18.04 13.02
C LEU A 73 8.05 18.52 14.39
N LYS A 74 9.37 18.54 14.64
CA LYS A 74 9.95 19.07 15.89
C LYS A 74 9.52 20.53 16.13
N ALA A 75 9.55 21.38 15.11
CA ALA A 75 9.14 22.79 15.21
C ALA A 75 7.64 22.98 15.50
N GLN A 76 6.80 21.99 15.18
CA GLN A 76 5.35 21.99 15.42
C GLN A 76 4.95 21.22 16.68
N ASN A 77 5.86 21.03 17.64
CA ASN A 77 5.62 20.19 18.82
C ASN A 77 5.12 18.78 18.45
N LEU A 78 5.57 18.24 17.32
CA LEU A 78 5.17 16.94 16.74
C LEU A 78 3.68 16.85 16.38
N LEU A 79 3.02 18.00 16.19
CA LEU A 79 1.71 18.05 15.58
C LEU A 79 1.84 18.09 14.06
N TYR A 80 0.81 17.61 13.37
CA TYR A 80 0.59 17.78 11.94
C TYR A 80 -0.90 17.62 11.62
N THR A 81 -1.30 18.01 10.42
CA THR A 81 -2.70 17.99 9.98
C THR A 81 -2.96 16.84 9.02
N VAL A 82 -4.04 16.10 9.25
CA VAL A 82 -4.62 15.15 8.30
C VAL A 82 -5.90 15.74 7.73
N ALA A 83 -5.97 15.84 6.41
CA ALA A 83 -7.17 16.22 5.67
C ALA A 83 -7.83 14.98 5.06
N GLU A 84 -8.95 14.54 5.64
CA GLU A 84 -9.77 13.44 5.12
C GLU A 84 -10.75 13.99 4.09
N ARG A 85 -10.44 13.76 2.81
CA ARG A 85 -11.17 14.33 1.67
C ARG A 85 -12.25 13.37 1.19
N GLY A 86 -13.46 13.52 1.70
CA GLY A 86 -14.65 12.83 1.20
C GLY A 86 -15.12 13.37 -0.14
N ALA A 87 -16.25 12.83 -0.62
CA ALA A 87 -16.88 13.31 -1.85
C ALA A 87 -17.53 14.69 -1.67
N GLU A 88 -18.10 14.96 -0.49
CA GLU A 88 -18.86 16.19 -0.21
C GLU A 88 -18.10 17.20 0.68
N SER A 89 -17.21 16.71 1.54
CA SER A 89 -16.52 17.53 2.53
C SER A 89 -15.10 17.05 2.79
N THR A 90 -14.24 17.98 3.22
CA THR A 90 -12.94 17.69 3.81
C THR A 90 -13.04 17.85 5.32
N GLU A 91 -12.63 16.83 6.08
CA GLU A 91 -12.44 16.94 7.53
C GLU A 91 -10.96 17.15 7.84
N LEU A 92 -10.63 18.18 8.63
CA LEU A 92 -9.27 18.41 9.12
C LEU A 92 -9.13 17.89 10.55
N LYS A 93 -8.04 17.16 10.81
CA LYS A 93 -7.70 16.64 12.14
C LYS A 93 -6.27 17.01 12.50
N ILE A 94 -6.05 17.56 13.70
CA ILE A 94 -4.71 17.81 14.24
C ILE A 94 -4.23 16.57 14.99
N ILE A 95 -3.21 15.91 14.45
CA ILE A 95 -2.70 14.66 14.97
C ILE A 95 -1.62 14.92 16.03
N GLY A 96 -1.66 14.11 17.09
CA GLY A 96 -0.80 14.25 18.28
C GLY A 96 -0.36 12.94 18.91
N SER A 97 -0.33 11.85 18.15
CA SER A 97 0.16 10.53 18.59
C SER A 97 1.70 10.42 18.64
N MET A 98 2.40 11.37 18.02
CA MET A 98 3.87 11.43 18.02
C MET A 98 4.38 12.03 19.32
N LYS A 99 5.32 11.33 19.96
CA LYS A 99 6.01 11.74 21.19
C LYS A 99 7.43 12.21 20.93
N GLU A 100 8.11 11.61 19.97
CA GLU A 100 9.47 11.96 19.54
C GLU A 100 9.60 11.87 18.02
N ALA A 101 10.60 12.54 17.46
CA ALA A 101 11.00 12.38 16.07
C ALA A 101 12.52 12.45 15.99
N LEU A 102 13.15 11.54 15.27
CA LEU A 102 14.61 11.37 15.20
C LEU A 102 15.09 11.27 13.74
N HIS A 103 16.31 11.71 13.52
CA HIS A 103 16.98 11.61 12.22
C HIS A 103 18.50 11.46 12.41
N PRO A 104 19.22 10.67 11.58
CA PRO A 104 20.67 10.50 11.71
C PRO A 104 21.46 11.81 11.72
N GLU A 105 21.05 12.83 10.95
CA GLU A 105 21.73 14.14 10.89
C GLU A 105 21.66 14.94 12.20
N PHE A 106 20.59 14.78 12.99
CA PHE A 106 20.37 15.58 14.21
C PHE A 106 20.67 14.78 15.48
N ASP A 107 20.32 13.50 15.47
CA ASP A 107 20.30 12.64 16.65
C ASP A 107 21.39 11.54 16.58
N GLY A 108 22.01 11.35 15.40
CA GLY A 108 23.03 10.34 15.16
C GLY A 108 22.50 8.91 15.15
N HIS A 109 23.32 7.98 14.64
CA HIS A 109 23.02 6.54 14.69
C HIS A 109 22.78 6.07 16.13
N ALA A 110 23.61 6.52 17.06
CA ALA A 110 23.53 6.17 18.47
C ALA A 110 22.23 6.62 19.14
N GLY A 111 21.70 7.82 18.81
CA GLY A 111 20.44 8.30 19.37
C GLY A 111 19.24 7.46 18.94
N ILE A 112 19.21 7.07 17.67
CA ILE A 112 18.15 6.20 17.13
C ILE A 112 18.25 4.79 17.72
N LEU A 113 19.45 4.20 17.74
CA LEU A 113 19.68 2.89 18.36
C LEU A 113 19.30 2.89 19.85
N ALA A 114 19.65 3.96 20.59
CA ALA A 114 19.26 4.12 21.98
C ALA A 114 17.74 4.18 22.14
N ALA A 115 17.01 4.87 21.25
CA ALA A 115 15.55 4.91 21.28
C ALA A 115 14.92 3.53 21.04
N MET A 116 15.44 2.75 20.09
CA MET A 116 14.96 1.39 19.82
C MET A 116 15.32 0.39 20.95
N ALA A 117 16.42 0.63 21.66
CA ALA A 117 16.88 -0.20 22.77
C ALA A 117 16.24 0.13 24.13
N ARG A 118 15.38 1.15 24.23
CA ARG A 118 14.70 1.48 25.51
C ARG A 118 13.82 0.33 26.00
N PRO A 119 13.79 0.00 27.31
CA PRO A 119 12.94 -1.08 27.83
C PRO A 119 11.46 -0.95 27.44
N GLU A 120 10.96 0.28 27.33
CA GLU A 120 9.57 0.61 27.00
C GLU A 120 9.22 0.41 25.51
N THR A 121 10.22 0.41 24.62
CA THR A 121 10.02 0.14 23.19
C THR A 121 9.55 -1.30 23.01
N ALA A 122 8.30 -1.45 22.61
CA ALA A 122 7.60 -2.72 22.44
C ALA A 122 7.42 -3.10 20.96
N ILE A 123 7.34 -2.11 20.07
CA ILE A 123 7.13 -2.31 18.63
C ILE A 123 8.12 -1.43 17.85
N VAL A 124 8.77 -2.02 16.85
CA VAL A 124 9.39 -1.28 15.75
C VAL A 124 8.54 -1.53 14.50
N SER A 125 7.88 -0.50 13.99
CA SER A 125 7.03 -0.59 12.80
C SER A 125 7.70 0.06 11.59
N LEU A 126 7.32 -0.35 10.37
CA LEU A 126 7.98 0.09 9.14
C LEU A 126 7.02 0.53 8.04
N THR A 127 7.30 1.65 7.39
CA THR A 127 6.87 1.95 6.01
C THR A 127 8.05 2.43 5.18
N VAL A 128 8.93 1.49 4.82
CA VAL A 128 10.24 1.75 4.19
C VAL A 128 10.26 1.46 2.70
N THR A 129 9.10 1.15 2.10
CA THR A 129 8.92 0.62 0.74
C THR A 129 9.55 -0.77 0.56
N GLU A 130 9.22 -1.43 -0.55
CA GLU A 130 9.75 -2.75 -0.91
C GLU A 130 11.28 -2.77 -0.93
N LYS A 131 11.91 -1.65 -1.33
CA LYS A 131 13.37 -1.51 -1.41
C LYS A 131 14.03 -1.44 -0.04
N GLY A 132 13.31 -1.00 0.99
CA GLY A 132 13.84 -0.85 2.35
C GLY A 132 14.20 -2.16 3.03
N TYR A 133 13.62 -3.28 2.58
CA TYR A 133 13.91 -4.63 3.08
C TYR A 133 15.25 -5.17 2.60
N CYS A 134 15.84 -4.58 1.56
CA CYS A 134 17.10 -5.03 0.96
C CYS A 134 17.08 -6.52 0.57
N THR A 135 15.93 -7.04 0.16
CA THR A 135 15.75 -8.44 -0.27
C THR A 135 15.92 -8.58 -1.77
N ASP A 136 16.45 -9.71 -2.22
CA ASP A 136 16.45 -10.11 -3.61
C ASP A 136 15.01 -10.46 -4.05
N PRO A 137 14.43 -9.79 -5.06
CA PRO A 137 13.03 -10.00 -5.43
C PRO A 137 12.69 -11.42 -5.90
N ALA A 138 13.68 -12.18 -6.39
CA ALA A 138 13.46 -13.52 -6.93
C ALA A 138 13.40 -14.57 -5.82
N SER A 139 14.26 -14.45 -4.82
CA SER A 139 14.33 -15.38 -3.69
C SER A 139 13.51 -14.94 -2.48
N GLY A 140 13.24 -13.63 -2.33
CA GLY A 140 12.62 -13.06 -1.13
C GLY A 140 13.57 -13.00 0.08
N GLU A 141 14.82 -13.43 -0.09
CA GLU A 141 15.84 -13.46 0.96
C GLU A 141 16.64 -12.15 0.98
N LEU A 142 17.37 -11.89 2.08
CA LEU A 142 18.26 -10.73 2.15
C LEU A 142 19.31 -10.76 1.04
N ASP A 143 19.41 -9.67 0.27
CA ASP A 143 20.53 -9.46 -0.65
C ASP A 143 21.76 -8.98 0.11
N VAL A 144 22.65 -9.92 0.44
CA VAL A 144 23.92 -9.62 1.12
C VAL A 144 24.85 -8.73 0.30
N ASN A 145 24.66 -8.62 -1.02
CA ASN A 145 25.47 -7.75 -1.87
C ASN A 145 24.93 -6.33 -1.94
N ASN A 146 23.76 -6.06 -1.36
CA ASN A 146 23.21 -4.72 -1.29
C ASN A 146 24.20 -3.77 -0.56
N PRO A 147 24.53 -2.60 -1.12
CA PRO A 147 25.51 -1.68 -0.52
C PRO A 147 25.16 -1.23 0.92
N LEU A 148 23.87 -1.11 1.25
CA LEU A 148 23.45 -0.79 2.62
C LEU A 148 23.77 -1.93 3.57
N ILE A 149 23.51 -3.17 3.14
CA ILE A 149 23.78 -4.38 3.94
C ILE A 149 25.28 -4.61 4.13
N GLN A 150 26.09 -4.39 3.09
CA GLN A 150 27.56 -4.44 3.20
C GLN A 150 28.09 -3.40 4.20
N ASN A 151 27.55 -2.17 4.19
CA ASN A 151 27.89 -1.15 5.19
C ASN A 151 27.52 -1.61 6.60
N ASP A 152 26.33 -2.16 6.78
CA ASP A 152 25.79 -2.50 8.10
C ASP A 152 26.52 -3.72 8.71
N LEU A 153 27.01 -4.63 7.88
CA LEU A 153 27.91 -5.70 8.29
C LEU A 153 29.28 -5.18 8.72
N ALA A 154 29.84 -4.21 7.99
CA ALA A 154 31.14 -3.63 8.30
C ALA A 154 31.10 -2.69 9.52
N HIS A 155 29.98 -1.99 9.73
CA HIS A 155 29.81 -0.94 10.73
C HIS A 155 28.47 -1.09 11.48
N PRO A 156 28.27 -2.16 12.29
CA PRO A 156 26.98 -2.47 12.89
C PRO A 156 26.46 -1.40 13.87
N GLN A 157 27.33 -0.59 14.47
CA GLN A 157 26.95 0.54 15.33
C GLN A 157 26.63 1.83 14.54
N GLN A 158 26.84 1.83 13.22
CA GLN A 158 26.53 2.93 12.30
C GLN A 158 25.71 2.40 11.10
N PRO A 159 24.57 1.74 11.36
CA PRO A 159 23.77 1.13 10.30
C PRO A 159 23.12 2.20 9.43
N LYS A 160 22.93 1.90 8.14
CA LYS A 160 22.27 2.76 7.16
C LYS A 160 20.94 2.19 6.68
N SER A 161 20.75 0.88 6.72
CA SER A 161 19.46 0.27 6.40
C SER A 161 18.55 0.18 7.63
N ALA A 162 17.23 0.19 7.40
CA ALA A 162 16.26 -0.10 8.45
C ALA A 162 16.51 -1.46 9.12
N ILE A 163 16.92 -2.46 8.33
CA ILE A 163 17.25 -3.80 8.80
C ILE A 163 18.48 -3.79 9.73
N GLY A 164 19.51 -3.01 9.39
CA GLY A 164 20.69 -2.82 10.24
C GLY A 164 20.37 -2.17 11.59
N TYR A 165 19.54 -1.13 11.59
CA TYR A 165 19.04 -0.51 12.83
C TYR A 165 18.27 -1.52 13.70
N ILE A 166 17.40 -2.33 13.10
CA ILE A 166 16.64 -3.36 13.82
C ILE A 166 17.57 -4.39 14.43
N VAL A 167 18.50 -4.97 13.65
CA VAL A 167 19.40 -6.01 14.11
C VAL A 167 20.34 -5.50 15.22
N GLU A 168 20.89 -4.29 15.08
CA GLU A 168 21.76 -3.73 16.12
C GLU A 168 20.98 -3.38 17.39
N ALA A 169 19.79 -2.79 17.29
CA ALA A 169 18.96 -2.53 18.46
C ALA A 169 18.57 -3.83 19.19
N LEU A 170 18.24 -4.90 18.46
CA LEU A 170 17.98 -6.22 19.04
C LEU A 170 19.22 -6.80 19.72
N ASN A 171 20.40 -6.65 19.12
CA ASN A 171 21.66 -7.07 19.76
C ASN A 171 21.91 -6.30 21.06
N MET A 172 21.73 -4.98 21.06
CA MET A 172 21.86 -4.16 22.27
C MET A 172 20.91 -4.62 23.37
N ARG A 173 19.65 -4.91 23.03
CA ARG A 173 18.65 -5.42 23.98
C ARG A 173 19.05 -6.79 24.54
N ARG A 174 19.52 -7.70 23.68
CA ARG A 174 20.05 -9.01 24.08
C ARG A 174 21.19 -8.87 25.10
N GLU A 175 22.18 -8.03 24.80
CA GLU A 175 23.33 -7.79 25.67
C GLU A 175 22.95 -7.15 27.01
N GLN A 176 21.89 -6.35 27.03
CA GLN A 176 21.34 -5.71 28.23
C GLN A 176 20.33 -6.57 29.00
N GLY A 177 20.01 -7.78 28.51
CA GLY A 177 18.99 -8.65 29.11
C GLY A 177 17.55 -8.10 29.02
N LEU A 178 17.28 -7.22 28.04
CA LEU A 178 15.95 -6.67 27.78
C LEU A 178 15.14 -7.61 26.89
N LYS A 179 13.81 -7.60 27.05
CA LYS A 179 12.87 -8.28 26.15
C LYS A 179 13.04 -7.76 24.73
N ALA A 180 12.80 -8.57 23.70
CA ALA A 180 12.76 -8.06 22.33
C ALA A 180 11.51 -7.18 22.08
N PHE A 181 11.50 -6.47 20.95
CA PHE A 181 10.30 -5.80 20.42
C PHE A 181 9.72 -6.59 19.24
N THR A 182 8.44 -6.40 18.94
CA THR A 182 7.84 -6.88 17.69
C THR A 182 8.33 -6.04 16.50
N VAL A 183 8.60 -6.68 15.37
CA VAL A 183 8.86 -5.98 14.09
C VAL A 183 7.59 -6.02 13.25
N LEU A 184 6.91 -4.87 13.09
CA LEU A 184 5.60 -4.77 12.45
C LEU A 184 5.72 -4.05 11.09
N SER A 185 5.81 -4.81 10.01
CA SER A 185 5.76 -4.20 8.67
C SER A 185 4.36 -3.67 8.38
N CYS A 186 4.30 -2.46 7.83
CA CYS A 186 3.09 -1.82 7.31
C CYS A 186 3.27 -1.39 5.83
N ASP A 187 4.24 -1.97 5.13
CA ASP A 187 4.40 -1.78 3.69
C ASP A 187 3.41 -2.65 2.90
N ASN A 188 3.06 -2.22 1.69
CA ASN A 188 2.18 -2.96 0.80
C ASN A 188 2.92 -4.08 0.05
N VAL A 189 3.57 -4.95 0.82
CA VAL A 189 4.25 -6.18 0.38
C VAL A 189 3.37 -7.36 0.80
N ARG A 190 3.23 -8.37 -0.05
CA ARG A 190 2.53 -9.60 0.31
C ARG A 190 3.28 -10.30 1.45
N GLU A 191 2.56 -10.77 2.47
CA GLU A 191 3.18 -11.47 3.60
C GLU A 191 4.34 -10.66 4.20
N ASN A 192 4.15 -9.35 4.32
CA ASN A 192 5.19 -8.37 4.67
C ASN A 192 5.95 -8.68 5.97
N GLY A 193 5.30 -9.33 6.94
CA GLY A 193 5.94 -9.85 8.16
C GLY A 193 6.99 -10.92 7.85
N HIS A 194 6.72 -11.84 6.93
CA HIS A 194 7.68 -12.85 6.51
C HIS A 194 8.88 -12.25 5.76
N VAL A 195 8.65 -11.24 4.93
CA VAL A 195 9.74 -10.50 4.25
C VAL A 195 10.63 -9.78 5.27
N ALA A 196 10.02 -9.11 6.25
CA ALA A 196 10.76 -8.48 7.35
C ALA A 196 11.57 -9.52 8.15
N LYS A 197 10.98 -10.68 8.44
CA LYS A 197 11.64 -11.80 9.14
C LYS A 197 12.84 -12.31 8.37
N ALA A 198 12.69 -12.58 7.07
CA ALA A 198 13.76 -13.07 6.21
C ALA A 198 14.94 -12.08 6.16
N ALA A 199 14.65 -10.79 5.96
CA ALA A 199 15.66 -9.74 5.94
C ALA A 199 16.42 -9.62 7.27
N VAL A 200 15.69 -9.55 8.39
CA VAL A 200 16.29 -9.40 9.74
C VAL A 200 17.09 -10.64 10.13
N LEU A 201 16.56 -11.84 9.95
CA LEU A 201 17.28 -13.08 10.25
C LEU A 201 18.47 -13.29 9.32
N GLY A 202 18.35 -12.93 8.04
CA GLY A 202 19.43 -12.97 7.08
C GLY A 202 20.62 -12.13 7.52
N LEU A 203 20.38 -10.88 7.93
CA LEU A 203 21.44 -9.96 8.36
C LEU A 203 22.03 -10.42 9.69
N ALA A 204 21.18 -10.83 10.64
CA ALA A 204 21.63 -11.35 11.91
C ALA A 204 22.52 -12.58 11.73
N LYS A 205 22.15 -13.51 10.83
CA LYS A 205 22.94 -14.72 10.54
C LYS A 205 24.26 -14.42 9.87
N ALA A 206 24.30 -13.43 8.97
CA ALA A 206 25.53 -12.96 8.34
C ALA A 206 26.51 -12.31 9.35
N ARG A 207 25.99 -11.80 10.48
CA ARG A 207 26.78 -11.19 11.56
C ARG A 207 27.19 -12.17 12.66
N ASP A 208 26.23 -12.89 13.24
CA ASP A 208 26.41 -13.80 14.37
C ASP A 208 25.25 -14.82 14.42
N ALA A 209 25.58 -16.11 14.32
CA ALA A 209 24.59 -17.19 14.38
C ALA A 209 23.83 -17.23 15.72
N ALA A 210 24.47 -16.86 16.84
CA ALA A 210 23.81 -16.81 18.14
C ALA A 210 22.83 -15.63 18.24
N LEU A 211 23.11 -14.52 17.55
CA LEU A 211 22.17 -13.39 17.44
C LEU A 211 20.95 -13.79 16.61
N ALA A 212 21.18 -14.45 15.47
CA ALA A 212 20.09 -14.93 14.63
C ALA A 212 19.16 -15.90 15.38
N ALA A 213 19.73 -16.85 16.12
CA ALA A 213 18.95 -17.78 16.95
C ALA A 213 18.15 -17.04 18.02
N TRP A 214 18.78 -16.10 18.74
CA TRP A 214 18.07 -15.29 19.74
C TRP A 214 16.93 -14.48 19.14
N ILE A 215 17.13 -13.84 17.99
CA ILE A 215 16.07 -13.09 17.30
C ILE A 215 14.94 -14.02 16.88
N ALA A 216 15.25 -15.19 16.31
CA ALA A 216 14.24 -16.17 15.88
C ALA A 216 13.36 -16.65 17.04
N ASP A 217 13.94 -16.80 18.24
CA ASP A 217 13.23 -17.29 19.43
C ASP A 217 12.47 -16.18 20.19
N ASN A 218 12.86 -14.91 20.04
CA ASN A 218 12.38 -13.82 20.90
C ASN A 218 11.61 -12.71 20.17
N VAL A 219 11.66 -12.64 18.83
CA VAL A 219 11.00 -11.59 18.03
C VAL A 219 9.86 -12.17 17.21
N THR A 220 8.73 -11.46 17.16
CA THR A 220 7.63 -11.75 16.22
C THR A 220 7.60 -10.75 15.08
N PHE A 221 7.10 -11.25 13.94
CA PHE A 221 6.99 -10.53 12.68
C PHE A 221 5.58 -10.70 12.10
N PRO A 222 4.54 -10.17 12.76
CA PRO A 222 3.17 -10.27 12.28
C PRO A 222 3.01 -9.63 10.90
N CYS A 223 2.28 -10.30 10.01
CA CYS A 223 1.86 -9.71 8.73
C CYS A 223 0.74 -8.68 8.94
N THR A 224 0.65 -7.73 8.03
CA THR A 224 -0.44 -6.74 8.00
C THR A 224 -0.97 -6.51 6.59
N MET A 225 -2.28 -6.31 6.49
CA MET A 225 -2.89 -5.70 5.31
C MET A 225 -3.26 -4.26 5.66
N VAL A 226 -2.67 -3.33 4.92
CA VAL A 226 -2.92 -1.90 5.08
C VAL A 226 -3.64 -1.35 3.83
N ASP A 227 -4.66 -0.53 4.05
CA ASP A 227 -5.37 0.12 2.96
C ASP A 227 -5.84 1.52 3.36
N ARG A 228 -5.29 2.50 2.64
CA ARG A 228 -5.76 3.88 2.60
C ARG A 228 -5.11 4.57 1.41
N ILE A 229 -5.90 5.29 0.64
CA ILE A 229 -5.38 6.15 -0.41
C ILE A 229 -4.81 7.43 0.21
N VAL A 230 -3.52 7.63 -0.01
CA VAL A 230 -2.77 8.80 0.48
C VAL A 230 -1.88 9.32 -0.65
N PRO A 231 -2.36 10.29 -1.45
CA PRO A 231 -1.53 10.93 -2.47
C PRO A 231 -0.31 11.60 -1.83
N ALA A 232 0.76 11.77 -2.61
CA ALA A 232 1.89 12.57 -2.19
C ALA A 232 1.43 14.02 -1.90
N ALA A 233 1.93 14.61 -0.82
CA ALA A 233 1.68 16.02 -0.54
C ALA A 233 2.32 16.89 -1.62
N THR A 234 1.52 17.74 -2.25
CA THR A 234 1.93 18.76 -3.22
C THR A 234 1.72 20.15 -2.64
N GLU A 235 2.32 21.18 -3.23
CA GLU A 235 2.05 22.57 -2.80
C GLU A 235 0.55 22.92 -2.89
N GLU A 236 -0.14 22.42 -3.92
CA GLU A 236 -1.60 22.54 -4.04
C GLU A 236 -2.34 21.92 -2.85
N THR A 237 -1.88 20.74 -2.40
CA THR A 237 -2.49 20.04 -1.25
C THR A 237 -2.22 20.80 0.05
N LEU A 238 -0.99 21.26 0.27
CA LEU A 238 -0.61 22.02 1.46
C LEU A 238 -1.35 23.36 1.54
N GLN A 239 -1.47 24.06 0.42
CA GLN A 239 -2.22 25.32 0.34
C GLN A 239 -3.71 25.10 0.59
N LEU A 240 -4.32 24.03 0.05
CA LEU A 240 -5.71 23.69 0.32
C LEU A 240 -5.97 23.47 1.82
N VAL A 241 -5.06 22.77 2.50
CA VAL A 241 -5.15 22.60 3.97
C VAL A 241 -4.97 23.94 4.67
N ALA A 242 -4.02 24.76 4.24
CA ALA A 242 -3.78 26.09 4.82
C ALA A 242 -5.01 27.01 4.69
N ASP A 243 -5.68 27.02 3.54
CA ASP A 243 -6.86 27.84 3.27
C ASP A 243 -8.04 27.45 4.18
N GLN A 244 -8.19 26.15 4.49
CA GLN A 244 -9.23 25.65 5.37
C GLN A 244 -8.88 25.78 6.87
N LEU A 245 -7.62 25.54 7.23
CA LEU A 245 -7.15 25.58 8.61
C LEU A 245 -6.90 27.00 9.11
N GLY A 246 -6.56 27.92 8.18
CA GLY A 246 -6.14 29.29 8.48
C GLY A 246 -4.65 29.44 8.82
N VAL A 247 -3.87 28.36 8.74
CA VAL A 247 -2.41 28.36 8.97
C VAL A 247 -1.75 27.31 8.09
N TYR A 248 -0.60 27.65 7.51
CA TYR A 248 0.17 26.72 6.70
C TYR A 248 0.83 25.65 7.58
N ASP A 249 0.68 24.39 7.18
CA ASP A 249 1.29 23.24 7.83
C ASP A 249 2.17 22.48 6.82
N PRO A 250 3.50 22.61 6.89
CA PRO A 250 4.42 21.90 5.98
C PRO A 250 4.44 20.37 6.22
N CYS A 251 3.81 19.91 7.31
CA CYS A 251 3.64 18.49 7.63
C CYS A 251 2.22 17.99 7.28
N ALA A 252 1.35 18.81 6.67
CA ALA A 252 0.02 18.37 6.31
C ALA A 252 0.02 17.27 5.25
N ILE A 253 -0.99 16.42 5.31
CA ILE A 253 -1.26 15.36 4.34
C ILE A 253 -2.76 15.29 4.03
N ALA A 254 -3.10 14.87 2.82
CA ALA A 254 -4.46 14.58 2.42
C ALA A 254 -4.63 13.10 2.12
N CYS A 255 -5.80 12.56 2.44
CA CYS A 255 -6.12 11.15 2.24
C CYS A 255 -7.63 10.98 2.05
N GLU A 256 -8.04 9.79 1.61
CA GLU A 256 -9.46 9.42 1.62
C GLU A 256 -9.96 9.19 3.07
N PRO A 257 -11.27 9.32 3.37
CA PRO A 257 -11.79 9.01 4.70
C PRO A 257 -11.69 7.53 5.07
N PHE A 258 -11.79 6.64 4.08
CA PHE A 258 -11.67 5.21 4.31
C PHE A 258 -10.27 4.84 4.82
N ARG A 259 -10.21 3.88 5.74
CA ARG A 259 -8.97 3.26 6.21
C ARG A 259 -9.27 1.87 6.73
N GLN A 260 -8.38 0.92 6.44
CA GLN A 260 -8.45 -0.44 6.96
C GLN A 260 -7.06 -0.91 7.37
N TRP A 261 -7.00 -1.62 8.49
CA TRP A 261 -5.78 -2.22 9.00
C TRP A 261 -6.11 -3.59 9.58
N VAL A 262 -5.66 -4.65 8.90
CA VAL A 262 -5.75 -6.02 9.38
C VAL A 262 -4.36 -6.44 9.85
N ILE A 263 -4.27 -7.01 11.03
CA ILE A 263 -3.01 -7.28 11.73
C ILE A 263 -3.07 -8.70 12.30
N GLU A 264 -2.03 -9.50 12.07
CA GLU A 264 -1.87 -10.74 12.81
C GLU A 264 -1.60 -10.46 14.29
N ASP A 265 -2.38 -11.05 15.18
CA ASP A 265 -2.26 -10.79 16.63
C ASP A 265 -1.10 -11.58 17.27
N ASN A 266 0.12 -11.22 16.89
CA ASN A 266 1.34 -11.91 17.32
C ASN A 266 2.41 -10.91 17.77
N PHE A 267 2.30 -10.44 19.02
CA PHE A 267 3.18 -9.41 19.60
C PHE A 267 3.92 -9.92 20.84
N VAL A 268 5.26 -9.83 20.85
CA VAL A 268 6.09 -10.36 21.96
C VAL A 268 6.14 -9.46 23.20
N ASN A 269 5.86 -8.16 23.04
CA ASN A 269 6.00 -7.19 24.13
C ASN A 269 4.77 -6.27 24.28
N GLY A 270 3.59 -6.82 24.00
CA GLY A 270 2.33 -6.08 24.02
C GLY A 270 2.10 -5.23 22.76
N ARG A 271 0.90 -4.66 22.66
CA ARG A 271 0.48 -3.78 21.57
C ARG A 271 -0.64 -2.83 22.04
N PRO A 272 -0.93 -1.75 21.30
CA PRO A 272 -2.12 -0.95 21.55
C PRO A 272 -3.41 -1.72 21.24
N ASP A 273 -4.51 -1.32 21.87
CA ASP A 273 -5.88 -1.80 21.60
C ASP A 273 -6.47 -1.14 20.35
N TRP A 274 -5.76 -1.22 19.22
CA TRP A 274 -6.16 -0.59 17.96
C TRP A 274 -7.51 -1.09 17.42
N ASP A 275 -7.97 -2.26 17.86
CA ASP A 275 -9.28 -2.83 17.52
C ASP A 275 -10.45 -1.99 18.06
N THR A 276 -10.28 -1.34 19.20
CA THR A 276 -11.28 -0.41 19.77
C THR A 276 -11.52 0.83 18.88
N VAL A 277 -10.63 1.06 17.91
CA VAL A 277 -10.67 2.18 16.97
C VAL A 277 -10.63 1.74 15.50
N GLY A 278 -10.97 0.47 15.24
CA GLY A 278 -11.30 -0.05 13.92
C GLY A 278 -10.23 -0.88 13.23
N ALA A 279 -9.07 -1.14 13.85
CA ALA A 279 -8.16 -2.17 13.34
C ALA A 279 -8.76 -3.57 13.55
N GLN A 280 -8.32 -4.55 12.77
CA GLN A 280 -8.83 -5.92 12.83
C GLN A 280 -7.68 -6.85 13.19
N PHE A 281 -7.69 -7.39 14.40
CA PHE A 281 -6.77 -8.44 14.81
C PHE A 281 -7.29 -9.81 14.36
N VAL A 282 -6.45 -10.55 13.65
CA VAL A 282 -6.78 -11.86 13.07
C VAL A 282 -5.65 -12.85 13.34
N ALA A 283 -5.92 -14.14 13.12
CA ALA A 283 -4.89 -15.17 13.19
C ALA A 283 -4.04 -15.24 11.91
N ASP A 284 -4.64 -14.91 10.76
CA ASP A 284 -4.01 -14.98 9.44
C ASP A 284 -4.52 -13.82 8.58
N VAL A 285 -3.61 -13.03 8.02
CA VAL A 285 -3.89 -11.86 7.20
C VAL A 285 -4.05 -12.21 5.71
N VAL A 286 -3.53 -13.34 5.24
CA VAL A 286 -3.50 -13.73 3.83
C VAL A 286 -4.88 -13.67 3.15
N PRO A 287 -5.99 -14.14 3.77
CA PRO A 287 -7.32 -13.98 3.21
C PRO A 287 -7.70 -12.53 2.88
N PHE A 288 -7.34 -11.59 3.77
CA PHE A 288 -7.67 -10.17 3.62
C PHE A 288 -6.78 -9.47 2.60
N GLU A 289 -5.51 -9.87 2.48
CA GLU A 289 -4.64 -9.44 1.37
C GLU A 289 -5.26 -9.85 0.03
N MET A 290 -5.68 -11.11 -0.10
CA MET A 290 -6.30 -11.62 -1.32
C MET A 290 -7.63 -10.93 -1.61
N MET A 291 -8.45 -10.66 -0.59
CA MET A 291 -9.69 -9.90 -0.72
C MET A 291 -9.44 -8.52 -1.31
N LYS A 292 -8.50 -7.74 -0.75
CA LYS A 292 -8.11 -6.43 -1.28
C LYS A 292 -7.56 -6.56 -2.71
N LEU A 293 -6.63 -7.50 -2.93
CA LEU A 293 -5.95 -7.66 -4.21
C LEU A 293 -6.90 -8.00 -5.36
N ARG A 294 -7.95 -8.78 -5.09
CA ARG A 294 -8.91 -9.18 -6.10
C ARG A 294 -10.06 -8.18 -6.22
N MET A 295 -10.75 -7.86 -5.13
CA MET A 295 -11.95 -7.01 -5.18
C MET A 295 -11.61 -5.53 -5.39
N LEU A 296 -10.58 -4.99 -4.72
CA LEU A 296 -10.17 -3.60 -4.92
C LEU A 296 -9.21 -3.49 -6.10
N ASN A 297 -8.07 -4.18 -6.05
CA ASN A 297 -7.03 -3.95 -7.05
C ASN A 297 -7.42 -4.52 -8.43
N GLY A 298 -8.13 -5.64 -8.50
CA GLY A 298 -8.67 -6.20 -9.74
C GLY A 298 -9.72 -5.32 -10.40
N SER A 299 -10.69 -4.81 -9.64
CA SER A 299 -11.68 -3.86 -10.18
C SER A 299 -11.05 -2.51 -10.58
N HIS A 300 -10.04 -2.03 -9.86
CA HIS A 300 -9.26 -0.86 -10.27
C HIS A 300 -8.57 -1.08 -11.62
N SER A 301 -7.95 -2.24 -11.86
CA SER A 301 -7.33 -2.56 -13.15
C SER A 301 -8.38 -2.64 -14.27
N PHE A 302 -9.52 -3.29 -14.03
CA PHE A 302 -10.64 -3.32 -14.97
C PHE A 302 -11.10 -1.90 -15.37
N LEU A 303 -11.34 -1.04 -14.37
CA LEU A 303 -11.77 0.34 -14.59
C LEU A 303 -10.68 1.21 -15.23
N ALA A 304 -9.40 0.97 -14.92
CA ALA A 304 -8.30 1.74 -15.47
C ALA A 304 -8.19 1.55 -16.98
N TYR A 305 -8.13 0.30 -17.47
CA TYR A 305 -7.96 0.04 -18.90
C TYR A 305 -9.21 0.44 -19.69
N LEU A 306 -10.38 -0.06 -19.28
CA LEU A 306 -11.64 0.19 -19.99
C LEU A 306 -12.12 1.63 -19.81
N GLY A 307 -11.79 2.26 -18.69
CA GLY A 307 -12.12 3.65 -18.41
C GLY A 307 -11.28 4.60 -19.25
N TYR A 308 -9.95 4.39 -19.29
CA TYR A 308 -9.06 5.18 -20.13
C TYR A 308 -9.45 5.10 -21.60
N LEU A 309 -9.66 3.88 -22.13
CA LEU A 309 -10.10 3.67 -23.51
C LEU A 309 -11.47 4.32 -23.78
N GLY A 310 -12.37 4.27 -22.80
CA GLY A 310 -13.68 4.93 -22.85
C GLY A 310 -13.66 6.45 -22.66
N GLY A 311 -12.49 7.08 -22.52
CA GLY A 311 -12.33 8.54 -22.42
C GLY A 311 -12.49 9.12 -21.00
N TYR A 312 -12.40 8.29 -19.94
CA TYR A 312 -12.46 8.74 -18.56
C TYR A 312 -11.04 8.97 -17.99
N ASP A 313 -10.76 10.20 -17.54
CA ASP A 313 -9.43 10.58 -17.01
C ASP A 313 -9.18 9.95 -15.64
N THR A 314 -10.20 9.86 -14.80
CA THR A 314 -10.10 9.33 -13.43
C THR A 314 -11.06 8.18 -13.15
N ILE A 315 -10.76 7.39 -12.11
CA ILE A 315 -11.66 6.34 -11.61
C ILE A 315 -13.03 6.93 -11.23
N ALA A 316 -13.06 8.11 -10.60
CA ALA A 316 -14.31 8.79 -10.27
C ALA A 316 -15.14 9.11 -11.52
N ASP A 317 -14.50 9.51 -12.62
CA ASP A 317 -15.20 9.74 -13.90
C ASP A 317 -15.85 8.46 -14.42
N THR A 318 -15.18 7.30 -14.31
CA THR A 318 -15.80 6.01 -14.69
C THR A 318 -17.06 5.72 -13.86
N MET A 319 -17.07 6.09 -12.58
CA MET A 319 -18.21 5.87 -11.67
C MET A 319 -19.41 6.76 -11.99
N THR A 320 -19.25 7.82 -12.79
CA THR A 320 -20.38 8.63 -13.31
C THR A 320 -21.21 7.86 -14.33
N ASN A 321 -20.65 6.83 -14.97
CA ASN A 321 -21.39 5.93 -15.86
C ASN A 321 -21.99 4.76 -15.05
N PRO A 322 -23.33 4.63 -14.99
CA PRO A 322 -23.98 3.56 -14.24
C PRO A 322 -23.59 2.15 -14.71
N ALA A 323 -23.23 1.96 -15.98
CA ALA A 323 -22.81 0.66 -16.49
C ALA A 323 -21.43 0.25 -15.96
N TYR A 324 -20.46 1.17 -15.91
CA TYR A 324 -19.15 0.90 -15.33
C TYR A 324 -19.25 0.59 -13.84
N ARG A 325 -20.09 1.35 -13.12
CA ARG A 325 -20.37 1.10 -11.70
C ARG A 325 -20.95 -0.30 -11.46
N ARG A 326 -21.97 -0.69 -12.25
CA ARG A 326 -22.58 -2.03 -12.16
C ARG A 326 -21.60 -3.13 -12.55
N ALA A 327 -20.83 -2.94 -13.63
CA ALA A 327 -19.84 -3.91 -14.08
C ALA A 327 -18.73 -4.12 -13.03
N ALA A 328 -18.25 -3.05 -12.40
CA ALA A 328 -17.25 -3.15 -11.32
C ALA A 328 -17.82 -3.87 -10.08
N LEU A 329 -19.04 -3.52 -9.65
CA LEU A 329 -19.68 -4.18 -8.51
C LEU A 329 -19.91 -5.67 -8.78
N ALA A 330 -20.39 -6.00 -9.98
CA ALA A 330 -20.63 -7.39 -10.37
C ALA A 330 -19.32 -8.16 -10.58
N LEU A 331 -18.25 -7.52 -11.08
CA LEU A 331 -16.91 -8.11 -11.07
C LEU A 331 -16.46 -8.44 -9.64
N MET A 332 -16.68 -7.53 -8.68
CA MET A 332 -16.32 -7.76 -7.27
C MET A 332 -17.10 -8.94 -6.67
N LEU A 333 -18.41 -8.99 -6.86
CA LEU A 333 -19.29 -9.94 -6.17
C LEU A 333 -19.46 -11.27 -6.89
N ASP A 334 -19.58 -11.26 -8.22
CA ASP A 334 -19.88 -12.47 -8.99
C ASP A 334 -18.59 -13.20 -9.41
N GLU A 335 -17.47 -12.49 -9.56
CA GLU A 335 -16.26 -13.04 -10.17
C GLU A 335 -15.02 -12.98 -9.28
N GLN A 336 -14.91 -12.00 -8.38
CA GLN A 336 -13.78 -11.94 -7.45
C GLN A 336 -14.09 -12.62 -6.12
N ALA A 337 -15.22 -12.29 -5.48
CA ALA A 337 -15.60 -12.83 -4.18
C ALA A 337 -15.66 -14.38 -4.13
N PRO A 338 -16.19 -15.11 -5.13
CA PRO A 338 -16.25 -16.58 -5.09
C PRO A 338 -14.88 -17.26 -5.10
N THR A 339 -13.84 -16.53 -5.49
CA THR A 339 -12.47 -17.03 -5.53
C THR A 339 -11.76 -16.91 -4.19
N LEU A 340 -12.36 -16.21 -3.20
CA LEU A 340 -11.77 -15.92 -1.91
C LEU A 340 -12.12 -16.99 -0.86
N SER A 341 -11.17 -17.28 0.01
CA SER A 341 -11.37 -18.11 1.21
C SER A 341 -11.34 -17.22 2.44
N MET A 342 -12.50 -16.65 2.80
CA MET A 342 -12.60 -15.69 3.91
C MET A 342 -13.02 -16.36 5.22
N PRO A 343 -12.63 -15.80 6.39
CA PRO A 343 -13.21 -16.19 7.67
C PRO A 343 -14.73 -16.04 7.67
N GLU A 344 -15.41 -16.93 8.41
CA GLU A 344 -16.87 -16.89 8.57
C GLU A 344 -17.33 -15.51 9.07
N GLY A 345 -18.42 -15.00 8.50
CA GLY A 345 -18.99 -13.70 8.87
C GLY A 345 -18.33 -12.49 8.19
N THR A 346 -17.36 -12.69 7.28
CA THR A 346 -16.82 -11.60 6.48
C THR A 346 -17.88 -11.04 5.52
N ASP A 347 -18.22 -9.76 5.66
CA ASP A 347 -19.19 -9.07 4.80
C ASP A 347 -18.57 -8.57 3.49
N LEU A 348 -18.52 -9.45 2.49
CA LEU A 348 -18.00 -9.14 1.15
C LEU A 348 -18.90 -8.17 0.37
N GLU A 349 -20.21 -8.19 0.60
CA GLU A 349 -21.15 -7.27 -0.05
C GLU A 349 -20.97 -5.85 0.48
N GLY A 350 -20.91 -5.68 1.79
CA GLY A 350 -20.56 -4.41 2.42
C GLY A 350 -19.20 -3.89 1.98
N TYR A 351 -18.19 -4.77 1.88
CA TYR A 351 -16.87 -4.40 1.36
C TYR A 351 -16.95 -3.90 -0.09
N ALA A 352 -17.62 -4.60 -1.00
CA ALA A 352 -17.76 -4.19 -2.39
C ALA A 352 -18.49 -2.84 -2.54
N ASN A 353 -19.59 -2.64 -1.79
CA ASN A 353 -20.31 -1.37 -1.78
C ASN A 353 -19.44 -0.21 -1.28
N LEU A 354 -18.62 -0.47 -0.27
CA LEU A 354 -17.65 0.50 0.23
C LEU A 354 -16.57 0.82 -0.81
N LEU A 355 -16.08 -0.17 -1.57
CA LEU A 355 -15.14 0.08 -2.67
C LEU A 355 -15.77 0.96 -3.76
N ILE A 356 -17.03 0.71 -4.15
CA ILE A 356 -17.75 1.55 -5.11
C ILE A 356 -17.90 2.99 -4.59
N ALA A 357 -18.21 3.17 -3.31
CA ALA A 357 -18.28 4.50 -2.69
C ALA A 357 -16.92 5.22 -2.75
N ARG A 358 -15.81 4.51 -2.45
CA ARG A 358 -14.44 5.03 -2.56
C ARG A 358 -14.09 5.43 -3.98
N PHE A 359 -14.40 4.58 -4.96
CA PHE A 359 -14.14 4.87 -6.37
C PHE A 359 -14.94 6.07 -6.87
N THR A 360 -16.09 6.36 -6.27
CA THR A 360 -16.93 7.51 -6.63
C THR A 360 -16.38 8.84 -6.12
N ASN A 361 -15.40 8.83 -5.19
CA ASN A 361 -14.86 10.05 -4.59
C ASN A 361 -14.01 10.86 -5.58
N PRO A 362 -14.47 12.06 -6.04
CA PRO A 362 -13.73 12.85 -7.03
C PRO A 362 -12.52 13.58 -6.42
N SER A 363 -12.44 13.71 -5.10
CA SER A 363 -11.47 14.55 -4.42
C SER A 363 -10.01 14.08 -4.58
N LEU A 364 -9.80 12.79 -4.89
CA LEU A 364 -8.46 12.19 -4.92
C LEU A 364 -7.83 12.22 -6.32
N LYS A 365 -8.58 12.55 -7.38
CA LYS A 365 -8.12 12.62 -8.79
C LYS A 365 -7.28 11.40 -9.23
N HIS A 366 -7.73 10.20 -8.89
CA HIS A 366 -7.05 8.95 -9.26
C HIS A 366 -7.13 8.69 -10.76
N ARG A 367 -6.04 8.97 -11.49
CA ARG A 367 -6.02 8.83 -12.94
C ARG A 367 -6.08 7.38 -13.38
N THR A 368 -6.93 7.07 -14.34
CA THR A 368 -7.01 5.75 -14.99
C THR A 368 -5.65 5.34 -15.55
N TRP A 369 -4.95 6.29 -16.17
CA TRP A 369 -3.58 6.11 -16.69
C TRP A 369 -2.58 5.67 -15.61
N GLN A 370 -2.58 6.30 -14.44
CA GLN A 370 -1.66 5.96 -13.35
C GLN A 370 -1.91 4.54 -12.82
N ILE A 371 -3.17 4.13 -12.75
CA ILE A 371 -3.53 2.79 -12.29
C ILE A 371 -3.18 1.73 -13.34
N ALA A 372 -3.27 2.08 -14.62
CA ALA A 372 -2.96 1.22 -15.76
C ALA A 372 -1.47 0.89 -15.93
N MET A 373 -0.55 1.71 -15.37
CA MET A 373 0.90 1.47 -15.41
C MET A 373 1.28 0.09 -14.86
N ASP A 374 2.39 -0.48 -15.31
CA ASP A 374 2.94 -1.76 -14.83
C ASP A 374 1.91 -2.91 -14.84
N GLY A 375 1.09 -2.97 -15.88
CA GLY A 375 0.06 -3.99 -16.05
C GLY A 375 0.61 -5.42 -16.00
N SER A 376 1.81 -5.64 -16.56
CA SER A 376 2.51 -6.94 -16.49
C SER A 376 2.69 -7.45 -15.06
N GLN A 377 2.94 -6.53 -14.12
CA GLN A 377 3.20 -6.85 -12.72
C GLN A 377 1.92 -6.99 -11.90
N LYS A 378 0.76 -6.64 -12.48
CA LYS A 378 -0.53 -6.51 -11.79
C LYS A 378 -1.53 -7.58 -12.23
N LEU A 379 -1.56 -7.89 -13.51
CA LEU A 379 -2.56 -8.80 -14.09
C LEU A 379 -2.57 -10.20 -13.46
N PRO A 380 -1.42 -10.88 -13.22
CA PRO A 380 -1.41 -12.26 -12.75
C PRO A 380 -2.29 -12.47 -11.51
N GLN A 381 -2.04 -11.69 -10.47
CA GLN A 381 -2.68 -11.82 -9.17
C GLN A 381 -4.03 -11.12 -9.05
N ARG A 382 -4.32 -10.15 -9.94
CA ARG A 382 -5.56 -9.36 -9.89
C ARG A 382 -6.69 -9.92 -10.74
N LEU A 383 -6.37 -10.47 -11.92
CA LEU A 383 -7.37 -10.96 -12.88
C LEU A 383 -7.13 -12.41 -13.29
N LEU A 384 -5.88 -12.83 -13.50
CA LEU A 384 -5.59 -14.15 -14.09
C LEU A 384 -5.72 -15.31 -13.11
N ASP A 385 -5.30 -15.15 -11.86
CA ASP A 385 -5.52 -16.16 -10.82
C ASP A 385 -7.02 -16.41 -10.55
N PRO A 386 -7.87 -15.37 -10.44
CA PRO A 386 -9.32 -15.54 -10.47
C PRO A 386 -9.82 -16.31 -11.70
N VAL A 387 -9.36 -15.96 -12.92
CA VAL A 387 -9.74 -16.69 -14.16
C VAL A 387 -9.39 -18.16 -14.06
N ARG A 388 -8.20 -18.52 -13.55
CA ARG A 388 -7.79 -19.92 -13.37
C ARG A 388 -8.75 -20.69 -12.47
N LEU A 389 -9.26 -20.06 -11.41
CA LEU A 389 -10.20 -20.69 -10.49
C LEU A 389 -11.55 -20.90 -11.15
N HIS A 390 -12.08 -19.91 -11.87
CA HIS A 390 -13.33 -20.07 -12.62
C HIS A 390 -13.24 -21.13 -13.71
N LEU A 391 -12.11 -21.21 -14.44
CA LEU A 391 -11.86 -22.27 -15.42
C LEU A 391 -11.87 -23.67 -14.78
N GLN A 392 -11.41 -23.81 -13.53
CA GLN A 392 -11.46 -25.09 -12.81
C GLN A 392 -12.88 -25.43 -12.33
N GLN A 393 -13.68 -24.41 -12.00
CA GLN A 393 -15.03 -24.56 -11.47
C GLN A 393 -16.11 -24.65 -12.56
N GLY A 394 -15.81 -24.19 -13.78
CA GLY A 394 -16.78 -24.08 -14.88
C GLY A 394 -17.74 -22.89 -14.71
N ASP A 395 -17.32 -21.87 -13.97
CA ASP A 395 -18.09 -20.68 -13.64
C ASP A 395 -17.92 -19.58 -14.71
N ASP A 396 -18.77 -18.55 -14.65
CA ASP A 396 -18.69 -17.40 -15.55
C ASP A 396 -17.65 -16.37 -15.06
N TYR A 397 -16.77 -15.94 -15.97
CA TYR A 397 -15.69 -14.99 -15.70
C TYR A 397 -15.60 -13.88 -16.77
N ARG A 398 -16.73 -13.53 -17.39
CA ARG A 398 -16.78 -12.59 -18.51
C ARG A 398 -16.22 -11.20 -18.22
N ARG A 399 -16.33 -10.67 -16.99
CA ARG A 399 -15.81 -9.33 -16.64
C ARG A 399 -14.30 -9.39 -16.44
N LEU A 400 -13.78 -10.47 -15.87
CA LEU A 400 -12.34 -10.74 -15.81
C LEU A 400 -11.76 -10.82 -17.23
N THR A 401 -12.41 -11.56 -18.14
CA THR A 401 -12.02 -11.65 -19.56
C THR A 401 -12.01 -10.28 -20.22
N LEU A 402 -13.06 -9.47 -20.04
CA LEU A 402 -13.10 -8.12 -20.59
C LEU A 402 -11.99 -7.22 -20.01
N GLY A 403 -11.68 -7.36 -18.72
CA GLY A 403 -10.55 -6.65 -18.09
C GLY A 403 -9.21 -6.99 -18.74
N VAL A 404 -8.96 -8.28 -19.01
CA VAL A 404 -7.75 -8.74 -19.73
C VAL A 404 -7.72 -8.22 -21.17
N ALA A 405 -8.84 -8.30 -21.90
CA ALA A 405 -8.96 -7.75 -23.25
C ALA A 405 -8.77 -6.22 -23.27
N GLY A 406 -9.27 -5.52 -22.24
CA GLY A 406 -9.07 -4.09 -22.04
C GLY A 406 -7.59 -3.73 -21.89
N TRP A 407 -6.84 -4.50 -21.10
CA TRP A 407 -5.38 -4.35 -21.02
C TRP A 407 -4.72 -4.59 -22.38
N MET A 408 -5.07 -5.68 -23.08
CA MET A 408 -4.51 -5.99 -24.41
C MET A 408 -4.77 -4.84 -25.40
N ARG A 409 -5.96 -4.25 -25.35
CA ARG A 409 -6.33 -3.11 -26.20
C ARG A 409 -5.56 -1.85 -25.82
N TYR A 410 -5.36 -1.61 -24.53
CA TYR A 410 -4.61 -0.47 -24.00
C TYR A 410 -3.12 -0.52 -24.38
N VAL A 411 -2.46 -1.66 -24.23
CA VAL A 411 -1.01 -1.80 -24.54
C VAL A 411 -0.70 -1.74 -26.05
N GLY A 412 -1.72 -1.73 -26.90
CA GLY A 412 -1.57 -1.40 -28.31
C GLY A 412 -1.14 0.05 -28.57
N GLY A 413 -1.18 0.93 -27.56
CA GLY A 413 -0.53 2.23 -27.60
C GLY A 413 -1.28 3.32 -28.36
N VAL A 414 -2.52 3.07 -28.78
CA VAL A 414 -3.37 4.04 -29.48
C VAL A 414 -4.78 4.00 -28.90
N ASP A 415 -5.34 5.13 -28.48
CA ASP A 415 -6.69 5.18 -27.89
C ASP A 415 -7.81 5.05 -28.95
N GLU A 416 -9.07 5.20 -28.54
CA GLU A 416 -10.23 5.12 -29.43
C GLU A 416 -10.40 6.37 -30.32
N GLN A 417 -9.66 7.44 -30.04
CA GLN A 417 -9.63 8.67 -30.85
C GLN A 417 -8.39 8.73 -31.77
N GLY A 418 -7.58 7.67 -31.80
CA GLY A 418 -6.37 7.58 -32.61
C GLY A 418 -5.16 8.30 -32.04
N LYS A 419 -5.18 8.75 -30.79
CA LYS A 419 -4.02 9.38 -30.12
C LYS A 419 -3.13 8.32 -29.48
N THR A 420 -1.84 8.62 -29.39
CA THR A 420 -0.87 7.76 -28.71
C THR A 420 -1.16 7.69 -27.21
N ILE A 421 -1.15 6.47 -26.68
CA ILE A 421 -1.16 6.18 -25.25
C ILE A 421 0.29 6.06 -24.79
N ASP A 422 0.65 6.80 -23.75
CA ASP A 422 1.94 6.62 -23.07
C ASP A 422 1.88 5.36 -22.17
N VAL A 423 2.17 4.20 -22.75
CA VAL A 423 2.12 2.93 -22.01
C VAL A 423 3.38 2.80 -21.16
N VAL A 424 3.23 2.90 -19.83
CA VAL A 424 4.32 2.71 -18.86
C VAL A 424 4.26 1.29 -18.31
N ASP A 425 5.22 0.45 -18.73
CA ASP A 425 5.34 -0.94 -18.27
C ASP A 425 6.78 -1.44 -18.53
N PRO A 426 7.37 -2.27 -17.65
CA PRO A 426 8.70 -2.85 -17.88
C PRO A 426 8.78 -3.71 -19.15
N LEU A 427 7.67 -4.25 -19.65
CA LEU A 427 7.60 -5.08 -20.86
C LEU A 427 7.17 -4.30 -22.12
N LEU A 428 7.17 -2.97 -22.08
CA LEU A 428 6.72 -2.11 -23.19
C LEU A 428 7.32 -2.50 -24.56
N ALA A 429 8.63 -2.73 -24.61
CA ALA A 429 9.33 -3.07 -25.86
C ALA A 429 8.80 -4.39 -26.47
N GLN A 430 8.43 -5.36 -25.63
CA GLN A 430 7.86 -6.62 -26.08
C GLN A 430 6.45 -6.42 -26.66
N TYR A 431 5.62 -5.58 -26.02
CA TYR A 431 4.29 -5.25 -26.55
C TYR A 431 4.37 -4.58 -27.92
N GLN A 432 5.32 -3.64 -28.08
CA GLN A 432 5.56 -2.95 -29.34
C GLN A 432 6.00 -3.91 -30.45
N ALA A 433 6.92 -4.82 -30.14
CA ALA A 433 7.37 -5.85 -31.09
C ALA A 433 6.21 -6.75 -31.54
N ILE A 434 5.34 -7.19 -30.62
CA ILE A 434 4.16 -8.00 -30.92
C ILE A 434 3.21 -7.24 -31.86
N HIS A 435 2.93 -5.95 -31.60
CA HIS A 435 2.04 -5.14 -32.43
C HIS A 435 2.63 -4.80 -33.81
N GLN A 436 3.95 -4.73 -33.93
CA GLN A 436 4.64 -4.55 -35.22
C GLN A 436 4.63 -5.84 -36.05
N GLN A 437 4.83 -6.99 -35.39
CA GLN A 437 4.87 -8.30 -36.04
C GLN A 437 3.48 -8.73 -36.54
N TYR A 438 2.45 -8.56 -35.72
CA TYR A 438 1.11 -9.11 -35.99
C TYR A 438 0.12 -8.02 -36.42
N GLN A 439 -0.58 -8.29 -37.52
CA GLN A 439 -1.48 -7.32 -38.16
C GLN A 439 -2.95 -7.57 -37.80
N THR A 440 -3.33 -8.82 -37.53
CA THR A 440 -4.71 -9.16 -37.18
C THR A 440 -4.96 -9.11 -35.67
N PRO A 441 -6.19 -8.79 -35.22
CA PRO A 441 -6.55 -8.82 -33.81
C PRO A 441 -6.25 -10.16 -33.12
N GLU A 442 -6.53 -11.28 -33.79
CA GLU A 442 -6.36 -12.64 -33.26
C GLU A 442 -4.89 -12.99 -33.07
N GLU A 443 -4.04 -12.60 -34.02
CA GLU A 443 -2.59 -12.80 -33.89
C GLU A 443 -2.00 -11.95 -32.77
N ARG A 444 -2.46 -10.70 -32.58
CA ARG A 444 -2.03 -9.84 -31.48
C ARG A 444 -2.42 -10.41 -30.13
N VAL A 445 -3.65 -10.88 -29.98
CA VAL A 445 -4.12 -11.55 -28.75
C VAL A 445 -3.24 -12.77 -28.46
N ARG A 446 -2.98 -13.64 -29.45
CA ARG A 446 -2.11 -14.80 -29.26
C ARG A 446 -0.66 -14.41 -28.91
N GLY A 447 -0.13 -13.38 -29.56
CA GLY A 447 1.21 -12.86 -29.27
C GLY A 447 1.35 -12.34 -27.84
N LEU A 448 0.35 -11.61 -27.35
CA LEU A 448 0.31 -11.12 -25.97
C LEU A 448 0.10 -12.26 -24.95
N LEU A 449 -0.77 -13.22 -25.26
CA LEU A 449 -0.96 -14.41 -24.41
C LEU A 449 0.32 -15.24 -24.29
N ALA A 450 1.20 -15.23 -25.29
CA ALA A 450 2.47 -15.96 -25.25
C ALA A 450 3.52 -15.37 -24.28
N ILE A 451 3.24 -14.24 -23.61
CA ILE A 451 4.12 -13.66 -22.60
C ILE A 451 4.00 -14.47 -21.30
N GLU A 452 4.88 -15.48 -21.15
CA GLU A 452 4.85 -16.44 -20.03
C GLU A 452 4.93 -15.77 -18.65
N SER A 453 5.70 -14.69 -18.51
CA SER A 453 5.80 -13.95 -17.23
C SER A 453 4.48 -13.32 -16.78
N ILE A 454 3.50 -13.17 -17.67
CA ILE A 454 2.15 -12.67 -17.35
C ILE A 454 1.16 -13.84 -17.29
N PHE A 455 1.04 -14.61 -18.37
CA PHE A 455 -0.04 -15.58 -18.56
C PHE A 455 0.32 -17.00 -18.15
N GLY A 456 1.58 -17.26 -17.80
CA GLY A 456 2.07 -18.61 -17.57
C GLY A 456 1.99 -19.48 -18.83
N ASN A 457 2.08 -20.79 -18.63
CA ASN A 457 2.04 -21.78 -19.71
C ASN A 457 0.68 -22.47 -19.86
N ASP A 458 -0.24 -22.20 -18.94
CA ASP A 458 -1.55 -22.82 -18.81
C ASP A 458 -2.62 -22.06 -19.60
N LEU A 459 -2.79 -20.76 -19.34
CA LEU A 459 -3.82 -19.93 -19.98
C LEU A 459 -3.70 -19.87 -21.52
N PRO A 460 -2.50 -19.75 -22.12
CA PRO A 460 -2.38 -19.72 -23.59
C PRO A 460 -2.76 -21.04 -24.27
N LYS A 461 -2.80 -22.14 -23.52
CA LYS A 461 -3.20 -23.48 -24.01
C LYS A 461 -4.68 -23.79 -23.76
N ASN A 462 -5.37 -22.95 -22.99
CA ASN A 462 -6.79 -23.11 -22.74
C ASN A 462 -7.60 -22.47 -23.90
N HIS A 463 -8.15 -23.31 -24.78
CA HIS A 463 -8.87 -22.86 -25.97
C HIS A 463 -10.09 -21.98 -25.66
N GLU A 464 -10.81 -22.29 -24.58
CA GLU A 464 -11.98 -21.51 -24.15
C GLU A 464 -11.59 -20.11 -23.73
N PHE A 465 -10.56 -19.98 -22.87
CA PHE A 465 -10.05 -18.68 -22.45
C PHE A 465 -9.49 -17.86 -23.61
N VAL A 466 -8.68 -18.47 -24.49
CA VAL A 466 -8.13 -17.81 -25.68
C VAL A 466 -9.25 -17.25 -26.56
N GLN A 467 -10.30 -18.04 -26.80
CA GLN A 467 -11.44 -17.61 -27.60
C GLN A 467 -12.18 -16.46 -26.92
N ALA A 468 -12.50 -16.60 -25.63
CA ALA A 468 -13.22 -15.58 -24.87
C ALA A 468 -12.50 -14.22 -24.85
N VAL A 469 -11.17 -14.22 -24.64
CA VAL A 469 -10.36 -12.99 -24.68
C VAL A 469 -10.31 -12.41 -26.10
N THR A 470 -10.19 -13.26 -27.12
CA THR A 470 -10.19 -12.82 -28.52
C THR A 470 -11.50 -12.14 -28.89
N ASP A 471 -12.63 -12.73 -28.53
CA ASP A 471 -13.96 -12.19 -28.79
C ASP A 471 -14.17 -10.85 -28.05
N ALA A 472 -13.78 -10.78 -26.77
CA ALA A 472 -13.85 -9.53 -26.01
C ALA A 472 -12.95 -8.44 -26.62
N TYR A 473 -11.73 -8.78 -27.07
CA TYR A 473 -10.83 -7.85 -27.73
C TYR A 473 -11.40 -7.33 -29.06
N GLN A 474 -12.01 -8.20 -29.87
CA GLN A 474 -12.70 -7.79 -31.09
C GLN A 474 -13.89 -6.88 -30.81
N GLN A 475 -14.68 -7.16 -29.77
CA GLN A 475 -15.79 -6.29 -29.37
C GLN A 475 -15.29 -4.88 -28.99
N LEU A 476 -14.16 -4.79 -28.27
CA LEU A 476 -13.53 -3.50 -27.96
C LEU A 476 -13.11 -2.74 -29.23
N LEU A 477 -12.57 -3.44 -30.23
CA LEU A 477 -12.19 -2.81 -31.51
C LEU A 477 -13.40 -2.35 -32.33
N GLN A 478 -14.49 -3.12 -32.33
CA GLN A 478 -15.68 -2.85 -33.15
C GLN A 478 -16.60 -1.79 -32.53
N ASN A 479 -16.81 -1.86 -31.21
CA ASN A 479 -17.84 -1.10 -30.51
C ASN A 479 -17.26 -0.03 -29.58
N GLY A 480 -15.97 -0.11 -29.25
CA GLY A 480 -15.34 0.70 -28.20
C GLY A 480 -15.63 0.16 -26.80
N ALA A 481 -14.80 0.59 -25.84
CA ALA A 481 -14.81 0.14 -24.46
C ALA A 481 -16.12 0.51 -23.76
N LYS A 482 -16.62 1.74 -23.96
CA LYS A 482 -17.83 2.21 -23.31
C LYS A 482 -19.05 1.36 -23.66
N ALA A 483 -19.27 1.11 -24.96
CA ALA A 483 -20.39 0.30 -25.43
C ALA A 483 -20.25 -1.17 -25.00
N THR A 484 -19.02 -1.70 -24.99
CA THR A 484 -18.75 -3.08 -24.57
C THR A 484 -19.03 -3.29 -23.09
N VAL A 485 -18.63 -2.34 -22.22
CA VAL A 485 -18.97 -2.36 -20.78
C VAL A 485 -20.49 -2.21 -20.56
N GLU A 486 -21.16 -1.35 -21.34
CA GLU A 486 -22.62 -1.18 -21.28
C GLU A 486 -23.38 -2.46 -21.69
N ALA A 487 -22.86 -3.23 -22.64
CA ALA A 487 -23.43 -4.52 -23.02
C ALA A 487 -23.27 -5.59 -21.94
N LEU A 488 -22.20 -5.51 -21.15
CA LEU A 488 -21.91 -6.44 -20.06
C LEU A 488 -22.76 -6.20 -18.79
N ALA A 489 -23.28 -4.97 -18.66
CA ALA A 489 -24.06 -4.53 -17.51
C ALA A 489 -25.58 -4.65 -17.70
N LYS A 490 -26.01 -5.28 -18.80
CA LYS A 490 -27.39 -5.72 -19.07
C LYS A 490 -27.53 -7.19 -18.72
#